data_AF-A0A534K6T4-F1
#
_entry.id   AF-A0A534K6T4-F1
#
_cell.length_a   1.000
_cell.length_b   1.000
_cell.length_c   1.000
_cell.angle_alpha   90.00
_cell.angle_beta   90.00
_cell.angle_gamma   90.00
#
_symmetry.space_group_name_H-M   'P 1'
#
loop_
_entity.id
_entity.type
_entity.pdbx_description
1 polymer ?
#
loop_
_entity_poly.entity_id
_entity_poly.type
_entity_poly.pdbx_seq_one_letter_code
_entity_poly.pdbx_strand_id
1 'polypeptide(L)'
;MIVLARWREARDRRRLARRGRALRAFYERAPLWLPPRSTFRQFRLALDRPCGPPRFWKIDDRIRDPETLRAWLLRLAPAHVYFTTSRWLDPQRLGPRDRRRRRAGYPIAHNILLGQELYFDIDAPGDLDSAKRDARALLRLLGDEGLRDLALVYSGSKGFHVHAYDFEPLFLPRLPEDPRKREAAAQGARADLVTRIVNSGIGIDVDVTMDPRRILRLPGTVHGKTFNICEFVDPAGLEAFRPRHLPQ
;
A
#
# COMPACT_ATOMS: atom_id res chain seq x y z
N MET A 1 31.70 12.49 -23.36
CA MET A 1 31.08 11.47 -22.46
C MET A 1 30.95 11.96 -21.02
N ILE A 2 32.03 12.38 -20.34
CA ILE A 2 32.01 12.79 -18.92
C ILE A 2 31.19 14.06 -18.63
N VAL A 3 31.28 15.09 -19.48
CA VAL A 3 30.55 16.36 -19.30
C VAL A 3 29.03 16.15 -19.40
N LEU A 4 28.58 15.34 -20.36
CA LEU A 4 27.16 15.00 -20.54
C LEU A 4 26.60 14.21 -19.34
N ALA A 5 27.38 13.30 -18.78
CA ALA A 5 26.99 12.54 -17.58
C ALA A 5 26.85 13.47 -16.36
N ARG A 6 27.82 14.36 -16.12
CA ARG A 6 27.77 15.34 -15.03
C ARG A 6 26.59 16.31 -15.18
N TRP A 7 26.30 16.75 -16.40
CA TRP A 7 25.12 17.60 -16.67
C TRP A 7 23.81 16.87 -16.38
N ARG A 8 23.65 15.62 -16.84
CA ARG A 8 22.45 14.80 -16.57
C ARG A 8 22.22 14.62 -15.07
N GLU A 9 23.29 14.30 -14.34
CA GLU A 9 23.24 14.16 -12.89
C GLU A 9 22.85 15.47 -12.19
N ALA A 10 23.44 16.60 -12.58
CA ALA A 10 23.11 17.91 -12.00
C ALA A 10 21.65 18.30 -12.28
N ARG A 11 21.15 18.04 -13.50
CA ARG A 11 19.75 18.25 -13.87
C ARG A 11 18.80 17.40 -13.02
N ASP A 12 19.13 16.12 -12.85
CA ASP A 12 18.33 15.21 -12.02
C ASP A 12 18.32 15.64 -10.55
N ARG A 13 19.47 16.04 -9.99
CA ARG A 13 19.53 16.59 -8.61
C ARG A 13 18.62 17.80 -8.44
N ARG A 14 18.60 18.74 -9.39
CA ARG A 14 17.68 19.90 -9.36
C ARG A 14 16.21 19.46 -9.42
N ARG A 15 15.87 18.52 -10.30
CA ARG A 15 14.53 17.94 -10.41
C ARG A 15 14.09 17.31 -9.09
N LEU A 16 14.95 16.50 -8.47
CA LEU A 16 14.69 15.84 -7.19
C LEU A 16 14.56 16.84 -6.05
N ALA A 17 15.38 17.89 -6.01
CA ALA A 17 15.27 18.95 -5.01
C ALA A 17 13.92 19.70 -5.10
N ARG A 18 13.48 20.02 -6.33
CA ARG A 18 12.19 20.68 -6.55
C ARG A 18 11.02 19.79 -6.13
N ARG A 19 11.04 18.53 -6.56
CA ARG A 19 10.04 17.52 -6.15
C ARG A 19 10.03 17.32 -4.64
N GLY A 20 11.20 17.28 -4.01
CA GLY A 20 11.35 17.17 -2.57
C GLY A 20 10.71 18.35 -1.81
N ARG A 21 10.85 19.58 -2.32
CA ARG A 21 10.17 20.76 -1.76
C ARG A 21 8.65 20.66 -1.91
N ALA A 22 8.16 20.29 -3.08
CA ALA A 22 6.72 20.11 -3.32
C ALA A 22 6.11 19.03 -2.40
N LEU A 23 6.81 17.90 -2.23
CA LEU A 23 6.39 16.83 -1.32
C LEU A 23 6.36 17.31 0.13
N ARG A 24 7.37 18.07 0.60
CA ARG A 24 7.37 18.61 1.97
C ARG A 24 6.22 19.59 2.19
N ALA A 25 6.03 20.54 1.27
CA ALA A 25 4.93 21.49 1.34
C ALA A 25 3.55 20.79 1.40
N PHE A 26 3.37 19.71 0.63
CA PHE A 26 2.18 18.87 0.73
C PHE A 26 2.07 18.19 2.10
N TYR A 27 3.12 17.47 2.52
CA TYR A 27 3.12 16.70 3.76
C TYR A 27 3.07 17.55 5.04
N GLU A 28 3.37 18.85 4.99
CA GLU A 28 3.18 19.76 6.12
C GLU A 28 1.70 19.83 6.55
N ARG A 29 0.77 19.71 5.59
CA ARG A 29 -0.66 19.94 5.82
C ARG A 29 -1.55 18.77 5.43
N ALA A 30 -1.00 17.74 4.79
CA ALA A 30 -1.76 16.59 4.34
C ALA A 30 -2.51 15.93 5.51
N PRO A 31 -3.81 15.60 5.36
CA PRO A 31 -4.54 14.76 6.31
C PRO A 31 -4.07 13.32 6.14
N LEU A 32 -2.98 12.96 6.80
CA LEU A 32 -2.39 11.63 6.71
C LEU A 32 -3.31 10.61 7.39
N TRP A 33 -3.58 9.53 6.68
CA TRP A 33 -4.31 8.39 7.22
C TRP A 33 -3.35 7.30 7.68
N LEU A 34 -3.74 6.58 8.73
CA LEU A 34 -3.05 5.38 9.18
C LEU A 34 -3.98 4.17 9.12
N PRO A 35 -3.46 3.01 8.71
CA PRO A 35 -4.22 1.77 8.75
C PRO A 35 -4.58 1.36 10.19
N PRO A 36 -5.70 0.63 10.38
CA PRO A 36 -6.07 0.10 11.69
C PRO A 36 -4.89 -0.64 12.34
N ARG A 37 -4.70 -0.39 13.65
CA ARG A 37 -3.61 -0.98 14.45
C ARG A 37 -2.23 -0.73 13.81
N SER A 38 -1.97 0.52 13.40
CA SER A 38 -0.78 0.94 12.66
C SER A 38 0.55 0.57 13.32
N THR A 39 0.60 0.51 14.65
CA THR A 39 1.80 0.12 15.43
C THR A 39 2.26 -1.31 15.15
N PHE A 40 1.39 -2.17 14.61
CA PHE A 40 1.69 -3.54 14.20
C PHE A 40 1.98 -3.67 12.70
N ARG A 41 2.22 -2.57 11.98
CA ARG A 41 2.49 -2.59 10.53
C ARG A 41 3.85 -2.01 10.20
N GLN A 42 4.44 -2.55 9.13
CA GLN A 42 5.70 -2.04 8.62
C GLN A 42 5.41 -0.97 7.58
N PHE A 43 6.02 0.20 7.75
CA PHE A 43 5.99 1.28 6.77
C PHE A 43 7.28 1.27 5.96
N ARG A 44 7.14 1.44 4.64
CA ARG A 44 8.27 1.51 3.71
C ARG A 44 8.19 2.75 2.85
N LEU A 45 9.32 3.41 2.68
CA LEU A 45 9.47 4.58 1.84
C LEU A 45 10.31 4.23 0.62
N ALA A 46 9.90 4.66 -0.57
CA ALA A 46 10.78 4.65 -1.74
C ALA A 46 11.35 6.05 -1.93
N LEU A 47 12.67 6.17 -1.85
CA LEU A 47 13.39 7.43 -1.99
C LEU A 47 14.00 7.50 -3.39
N ASP A 48 13.67 8.54 -4.14
CA ASP A 48 14.30 8.79 -5.44
C ASP A 48 15.80 9.01 -5.26
N ARG A 49 16.59 8.57 -6.24
CA ARG A 49 18.04 8.79 -6.30
C ARG A 49 18.42 9.50 -7.59
N PRO A 50 19.46 10.36 -7.59
CA PRO A 50 20.06 10.83 -8.83
C PRO A 50 20.52 9.61 -9.63
N CYS A 51 20.10 9.50 -10.89
CA CYS A 51 20.51 8.43 -11.80
C CYS A 51 20.40 7.01 -11.20
N GLY A 52 19.20 6.46 -11.10
CA GLY A 52 19.01 5.07 -10.70
C GLY A 52 17.63 4.75 -10.14
N PRO A 53 17.36 3.47 -9.82
CA PRO A 53 16.09 3.08 -9.23
C PRO A 53 15.95 3.64 -7.79
N PRO A 54 14.70 3.91 -7.35
CA PRO A 54 14.44 4.32 -5.98
C PRO A 54 15.03 3.33 -4.96
N ARG A 55 15.52 3.86 -3.83
CA ARG A 55 15.97 3.05 -2.69
C ARG A 55 14.79 2.86 -1.74
N PHE A 56 14.49 1.63 -1.39
CA PHE A 56 13.54 1.33 -0.32
C PHE A 56 14.18 1.53 1.05
N TRP A 57 13.43 2.17 1.94
CA TRP A 57 13.77 2.42 3.33
C TRP A 57 12.64 1.87 4.22
N LYS A 58 12.97 0.99 5.16
CA LYS A 58 12.02 0.54 6.20
C LYS A 58 12.05 1.56 7.33
N ILE A 59 10.88 2.05 7.74
CA ILE A 59 10.82 2.91 8.92
C ILE A 59 11.06 2.04 10.16
N ASP A 60 12.11 2.35 10.90
CA ASP A 60 12.46 1.69 12.16
C ASP A 60 11.87 2.49 13.33
N ASP A 61 10.54 2.62 13.31
CA ASP A 61 9.76 3.39 14.28
C ASP A 61 8.34 2.81 14.37
N ARG A 62 7.68 2.98 15.51
CA ARG A 62 6.29 2.60 15.74
C ARG A 62 5.39 3.77 15.39
N ILE A 63 4.87 3.75 14.17
CA ILE A 63 3.92 4.78 13.68
C ILE A 63 2.57 4.63 14.40
N ARG A 64 2.44 5.32 15.53
CA ARG A 64 1.25 5.30 16.40
C ARG A 64 0.22 6.36 16.05
N ASP A 65 0.65 7.45 15.43
CA ASP A 65 -0.19 8.60 15.07
C ASP A 65 0.29 9.26 13.75
N PRO A 66 -0.58 10.03 13.08
CA PRO A 66 -0.25 10.71 11.83
C PRO A 66 0.96 11.64 11.93
N GLU A 67 1.21 12.26 13.08
CA GLU A 67 2.30 13.21 13.28
C GLU A 67 3.67 12.53 13.32
N THR A 68 3.73 11.34 13.94
CA THR A 68 4.91 10.48 13.88
C THR A 68 5.26 10.17 12.44
N LEU A 69 4.29 9.75 11.62
CA LEU A 69 4.51 9.52 10.18
C LEU A 69 4.93 10.82 9.47
N ARG A 70 4.25 11.94 9.75
CA ARG A 70 4.54 13.25 9.15
C ARG A 70 6.00 13.63 9.34
N ALA A 71 6.56 13.45 10.53
CA ALA A 71 7.97 13.73 10.80
C ALA A 71 8.93 12.96 9.85
N TRP A 72 8.64 11.68 9.58
CA TRP A 72 9.40 10.88 8.62
C TRP A 72 9.24 11.37 7.18
N LEU A 73 8.01 11.69 6.77
CA LEU A 73 7.71 12.18 5.41
C LEU A 73 8.34 13.54 5.14
N LEU A 74 8.27 14.45 6.11
CA LEU A 74 8.94 15.75 6.04
C LEU A 74 10.45 15.57 5.97
N ARG A 75 11.04 14.71 6.81
CA ARG A 75 12.48 14.50 6.80
C ARG A 75 13.02 13.92 5.48
N LEU A 76 12.35 12.92 4.94
CA LEU A 76 12.86 12.12 3.82
C LEU A 76 12.28 12.48 2.45
N ALA A 77 11.15 13.20 2.40
CA ALA A 77 10.43 13.56 1.17
C ALA A 77 10.32 12.38 0.16
N PRO A 78 9.70 11.26 0.58
CA PRO A 78 9.72 10.04 -0.21
C PRO A 78 8.87 10.14 -1.47
N ALA A 79 9.34 9.54 -2.56
CA ALA A 79 8.59 9.43 -3.81
C ALA A 79 7.37 8.51 -3.67
N HIS A 80 7.45 7.51 -2.78
CA HIS A 80 6.32 6.64 -2.49
C HIS A 80 6.32 6.23 -1.01
N VAL A 81 5.13 6.06 -0.45
CA VAL A 81 4.91 5.58 0.92
C VAL A 81 4.04 4.34 0.87
N TYR A 82 4.43 3.29 1.59
CA TYR A 82 3.74 2.01 1.64
C TYR A 82 3.58 1.51 3.07
N PHE A 83 2.58 0.67 3.30
CA PHE A 83 2.37 -0.05 4.56
C PHE A 83 2.09 -1.53 4.27
N THR A 84 2.35 -2.43 5.23
CA THR A 84 1.96 -3.85 5.10
C THR A 84 0.47 -4.05 5.32
N THR A 85 -0.15 -4.87 4.47
CA THR A 85 -1.57 -5.25 4.55
C THR A 85 -1.87 -6.12 5.76
N SER A 86 -0.93 -6.97 6.17
CA SER A 86 -1.00 -7.69 7.45
C SER A 86 -0.39 -6.91 8.61
N ARG A 87 -0.84 -7.30 9.81
CA ARG A 87 -0.31 -6.91 11.10
C ARG A 87 0.67 -7.98 11.59
N TRP A 88 1.79 -7.56 12.13
CA TRP A 88 2.90 -8.39 12.57
C TRP A 88 3.26 -8.07 14.01
N LEU A 89 3.79 -9.04 14.74
CA LEU A 89 4.27 -8.83 16.11
C LEU A 89 5.45 -7.84 16.15
N ASP A 90 6.39 -8.01 15.23
CA ASP A 90 7.55 -7.13 15.07
C ASP A 90 7.69 -6.63 13.61
N PRO A 91 6.84 -5.66 13.20
CA PRO A 91 6.84 -5.11 11.86
C PRO A 91 8.17 -4.47 11.46
N GLN A 92 8.93 -3.84 12.37
CA GLN A 92 10.20 -3.19 12.00
C GLN A 92 11.20 -4.24 11.52
N ARG A 93 11.20 -5.43 12.14
CA ARG A 93 12.09 -6.53 11.80
C ARG A 93 11.48 -7.57 10.87
N LEU A 94 10.34 -7.29 10.22
CA LEU A 94 9.71 -8.22 9.28
C LEU A 94 10.70 -8.62 8.17
N GLY A 95 10.99 -9.93 8.11
CA GLY A 95 11.98 -10.56 7.25
C GLY A 95 11.39 -11.24 6.02
N PRO A 96 12.22 -11.97 5.24
CA PRO A 96 11.74 -12.77 4.11
C PRO A 96 10.88 -13.96 4.56
N ARG A 97 10.06 -14.49 3.63
CA ARG A 97 9.22 -15.69 3.85
C ARG A 97 10.08 -16.95 3.93
N ASP A 98 11.01 -17.11 2.98
CA ASP A 98 12.00 -18.18 3.01
C ASP A 98 13.11 -17.89 4.03
N ARG A 99 13.21 -18.75 5.04
CA ARG A 99 14.23 -18.68 6.10
C ARG A 99 15.44 -19.59 5.85
N ARG A 100 15.40 -20.43 4.80
CA ARG A 100 16.47 -21.38 4.45
C ARG A 100 17.66 -20.66 3.85
N ARG A 101 17.44 -19.57 3.12
CA ARG A 101 18.49 -18.64 2.67
C ARG A 101 18.94 -17.76 3.85
N ARG A 102 19.75 -18.33 4.73
CA ARG A 102 20.29 -17.69 5.96
C ARG A 102 20.95 -16.35 5.63
N ARG A 103 20.25 -15.25 5.92
CA ARG A 103 20.89 -14.09 6.53
C ARG A 103 20.59 -14.19 8.02
N ALA A 104 21.62 -14.29 8.85
CA ALA A 104 21.46 -14.22 10.30
C ALA A 104 20.62 -12.99 10.66
N GLY A 105 19.60 -13.14 11.53
CA GLY A 105 18.85 -11.99 12.07
C GLY A 105 17.31 -11.98 11.92
N TYR A 106 16.67 -13.01 11.33
CA TYR A 106 15.21 -13.08 11.22
C TYR A 106 14.60 -14.32 11.90
N PRO A 107 14.55 -14.37 13.24
CA PRO A 107 13.82 -15.40 13.98
C PRO A 107 12.33 -15.44 13.62
N ILE A 108 11.68 -16.55 13.98
CA ILE A 108 10.22 -16.72 13.82
C ILE A 108 9.44 -15.58 14.48
N ALA A 109 9.93 -15.08 15.61
CA ALA A 109 9.36 -13.98 16.36
C ALA A 109 9.13 -12.72 15.50
N HIS A 110 10.04 -12.42 14.56
CA HIS A 110 9.92 -11.26 13.68
C HIS A 110 8.86 -11.41 12.57
N ASN A 111 8.28 -12.60 12.42
CA ASN A 111 7.38 -12.96 11.32
C ASN A 111 6.07 -13.57 11.85
N ILE A 112 5.69 -13.25 13.08
CA ILE A 112 4.41 -13.71 13.64
C ILE A 112 3.30 -12.80 13.11
N LEU A 113 2.43 -13.36 12.27
CA LEU A 113 1.22 -12.70 11.79
C LEU A 113 0.20 -12.61 12.94
N LEU A 114 -0.30 -11.39 13.16
CA LEU A 114 -1.32 -11.07 14.16
C LEU A 114 -2.71 -10.88 13.56
N GLY A 115 -2.79 -10.85 12.23
CA GLY A 115 -4.05 -10.73 11.52
C GLY A 115 -3.97 -9.76 10.36
N GLN A 116 -5.09 -9.62 9.67
CA GLN A 116 -5.13 -8.93 8.39
C GLN A 116 -6.59 -8.60 7.99
N GLU A 117 -6.78 -7.38 7.52
CA GLU A 117 -7.91 -6.91 6.74
C GLU A 117 -7.71 -7.24 5.25
N LEU A 118 -8.77 -7.31 4.45
CA LEU A 118 -8.63 -7.68 3.04
C LEU A 118 -8.41 -6.44 2.18
N TYR A 119 -7.50 -6.57 1.22
CA TYR A 119 -7.15 -5.49 0.31
C TYR A 119 -7.08 -6.02 -1.11
N PHE A 120 -7.73 -5.31 -2.01
CA PHE A 120 -7.74 -5.59 -3.44
C PHE A 120 -7.01 -4.47 -4.17
N ASP A 121 -6.27 -4.81 -5.21
CA ASP A 121 -5.66 -3.87 -6.14
C ASP A 121 -6.30 -4.06 -7.50
N ILE A 122 -6.80 -2.98 -8.09
CA ILE A 122 -7.50 -2.94 -9.37
C ILE A 122 -6.66 -2.05 -10.26
N ASP A 123 -6.02 -2.66 -11.25
CA ASP A 123 -5.16 -1.98 -12.20
C ASP A 123 -5.79 -2.04 -13.60
N ALA A 124 -6.06 -0.87 -14.19
CA ALA A 124 -6.47 -0.77 -15.59
C ALA A 124 -5.55 0.23 -16.32
N PRO A 125 -4.43 -0.25 -16.90
CA PRO A 125 -3.48 0.62 -17.57
C PRO A 125 -4.11 1.39 -18.74
N GLY A 126 -4.24 2.71 -18.59
CA GLY A 126 -4.73 3.60 -19.65
C GLY A 126 -6.24 3.74 -19.73
N ASP A 127 -7.00 3.00 -18.92
CA ASP A 127 -8.46 3.08 -18.84
C ASP A 127 -8.93 3.15 -17.39
N LEU A 128 -8.90 4.35 -16.81
CA LEU A 128 -9.38 4.56 -15.44
C LEU A 128 -10.87 4.25 -15.30
N ASP A 129 -11.66 4.38 -16.37
CA ASP A 129 -13.09 4.11 -16.33
C ASP A 129 -13.37 2.60 -16.24
N SER A 130 -12.53 1.74 -16.84
CA SER A 130 -12.58 0.30 -16.55
C SER A 130 -12.30 0.01 -15.08
N ALA A 131 -11.26 0.60 -14.51
CA ALA A 131 -10.97 0.41 -13.09
C ALA A 131 -12.12 0.89 -12.18
N LYS A 132 -12.85 1.94 -12.57
CA LYS A 132 -14.06 2.40 -11.85
C LYS A 132 -15.18 1.36 -11.92
N ARG A 133 -15.42 0.77 -13.11
CA ARG A 133 -16.43 -0.29 -13.30
C ARG A 133 -16.11 -1.50 -12.43
N ASP A 134 -14.87 -1.97 -12.46
CA ASP A 134 -14.40 -3.08 -11.63
C ASP A 134 -14.51 -2.76 -10.14
N ALA A 135 -14.10 -1.56 -9.72
CA ALA A 135 -14.20 -1.13 -8.33
C ALA A 135 -15.66 -1.11 -7.84
N ARG A 136 -16.59 -0.59 -8.65
CA ARG A 136 -18.02 -0.59 -8.30
C ARG A 136 -18.59 -2.00 -8.26
N ALA A 137 -18.24 -2.85 -9.21
CA ALA A 137 -18.68 -4.24 -9.23
C ALA A 137 -18.16 -4.99 -7.99
N LEU A 138 -16.89 -4.77 -7.63
CA LEU A 138 -16.29 -5.35 -6.44
C LEU A 138 -16.97 -4.90 -5.16
N LEU A 139 -17.23 -3.60 -4.98
CA LEU A 139 -17.92 -3.08 -3.79
C LEU A 139 -19.31 -3.71 -3.61
N ARG A 140 -20.06 -3.90 -4.70
CA ARG A 140 -21.36 -4.58 -4.65
C ARG A 140 -21.21 -6.04 -4.23
N LEU A 141 -20.31 -6.78 -4.89
CA LEU A 141 -20.07 -8.19 -4.58
C LEU A 141 -19.64 -8.37 -3.12
N LEU A 142 -18.72 -7.56 -2.61
CA LEU A 142 -18.30 -7.61 -1.21
C LEU A 142 -19.47 -7.31 -0.26
N GLY A 143 -20.38 -6.41 -0.63
CA GLY A 143 -21.62 -6.16 0.11
C GLY A 143 -22.55 -7.37 0.16
N ASP A 144 -22.67 -8.11 -0.95
CA ASP A 144 -23.45 -9.36 -1.03
C ASP A 144 -22.81 -10.48 -0.18
N GLU A 145 -21.48 -10.46 -0.03
CA GLU A 145 -20.70 -11.33 0.87
C GLU A 145 -20.79 -10.91 2.34
N GLY A 146 -21.54 -9.84 2.64
CA GLY A 146 -21.79 -9.37 4.00
C GLY A 146 -20.76 -8.39 4.55
N LEU A 147 -19.74 -7.99 3.77
CA LEU A 147 -18.78 -6.97 4.17
C LEU A 147 -19.43 -5.58 4.09
N ARG A 148 -19.26 -4.79 5.14
CA ARG A 148 -19.89 -3.46 5.30
C ARG A 148 -18.86 -2.36 5.54
N ASP A 149 -17.74 -2.66 6.18
CA ASP A 149 -16.66 -1.70 6.43
C ASP A 149 -15.68 -1.65 5.25
N LEU A 150 -16.15 -1.02 4.17
CA LEU A 150 -15.45 -0.92 2.89
C LEU A 150 -14.94 0.50 2.63
N ALA A 151 -13.72 0.61 2.11
CA ALA A 151 -13.18 1.87 1.61
C ALA A 151 -12.62 1.73 0.21
N LEU A 152 -12.90 2.71 -0.63
CA LEU A 152 -12.36 2.83 -1.98
C LEU A 152 -11.23 3.87 -1.98
N VAL A 153 -10.11 3.53 -2.63
CA VAL A 153 -8.91 4.38 -2.65
C VAL A 153 -8.41 4.49 -4.08
N TYR A 154 -8.18 5.69 -4.58
CA TYR A 154 -7.41 5.87 -5.81
C TYR A 154 -5.92 5.63 -5.53
N SER A 155 -5.27 4.74 -6.29
CA SER A 155 -3.89 4.30 -6.04
C SER A 155 -2.82 5.36 -6.36
N GLY A 156 -3.24 6.52 -6.90
CA GLY A 156 -2.36 7.57 -7.38
C GLY A 156 -1.84 7.33 -8.80
N SER A 157 -2.15 6.20 -9.44
CA SER A 157 -1.72 5.92 -10.81
C SER A 157 -2.83 5.35 -11.67
N LYS A 158 -2.91 4.02 -11.82
CA LYS A 158 -3.65 3.35 -12.90
C LYS A 158 -4.96 2.69 -12.44
N GLY A 159 -5.37 2.91 -11.20
CA GLY A 159 -6.62 2.33 -10.73
C GLY A 159 -6.85 2.55 -9.24
N PHE A 160 -7.48 1.58 -8.61
CA PHE A 160 -8.05 1.72 -7.27
C PHE A 160 -7.64 0.57 -6.37
N HIS A 161 -7.65 0.80 -5.07
CA HIS A 161 -7.70 -0.26 -4.08
C HIS A 161 -9.08 -0.28 -3.44
N VAL A 162 -9.53 -1.48 -3.07
CA VAL A 162 -10.67 -1.66 -2.17
C VAL A 162 -10.16 -2.28 -0.88
N HIS A 163 -10.46 -1.65 0.23
CA HIS A 163 -10.13 -2.14 1.57
C HIS A 163 -11.41 -2.67 2.21
N ALA A 164 -11.35 -3.86 2.80
CA ALA A 164 -12.45 -4.45 3.57
C ALA A 164 -11.95 -4.72 5.00
N TYR A 165 -12.29 -3.81 5.92
CA TYR A 165 -11.74 -3.78 7.27
C TYR A 165 -12.41 -4.80 8.21
N ASP A 166 -13.65 -5.18 7.93
CA ASP A 166 -14.42 -6.21 8.63
C ASP A 166 -14.24 -7.62 8.06
N PHE A 167 -13.28 -7.81 7.15
CA PHE A 167 -12.95 -9.14 6.62
C PHE A 167 -12.50 -10.13 7.70
N GLU A 168 -11.61 -9.70 8.58
CA GLU A 168 -11.03 -10.58 9.59
C GLU A 168 -12.09 -11.22 10.52
N PRO A 169 -13.00 -10.47 11.17
CA PRO A 169 -14.01 -11.07 12.03
C PRO A 169 -14.97 -12.00 11.29
N LEU A 170 -15.21 -11.80 9.99
CA LEU A 170 -16.13 -12.63 9.20
C LEU A 170 -15.49 -13.90 8.63
N PHE A 171 -14.26 -13.79 8.09
CA PHE A 171 -13.63 -14.85 7.31
C PHE A 171 -12.40 -15.48 8.00
N LEU A 172 -11.81 -14.80 8.98
CA LEU A 172 -10.65 -15.29 9.73
C LEU A 172 -10.78 -14.99 11.25
N PRO A 173 -11.88 -15.39 11.90
CA PRO A 173 -12.15 -15.01 13.29
C PRO A 173 -11.12 -15.53 14.29
N ARG A 174 -10.43 -16.62 13.96
CA ARG A 174 -9.35 -17.19 14.78
C ARG A 174 -8.18 -17.61 13.92
N LEU A 175 -7.00 -17.12 14.28
CA LEU A 175 -5.73 -17.60 13.71
C LEU A 175 -5.30 -18.90 14.39
N PRO A 176 -4.62 -19.81 13.66
CA PRO A 176 -3.98 -20.97 14.26
C PRO A 176 -3.01 -20.59 15.38
N GLU A 177 -2.92 -21.43 16.41
CA GLU A 177 -2.00 -21.22 17.53
C GLU A 177 -0.55 -21.26 17.07
N ASP A 178 -0.19 -22.25 16.22
CA ASP A 178 1.14 -22.33 15.60
C ASP A 178 1.36 -21.17 14.61
N PRO A 179 2.30 -20.24 14.90
CA PRO A 179 2.58 -19.10 14.03
C PRO A 179 2.98 -19.49 12.60
N ARG A 180 3.49 -20.71 12.40
CA ARG A 180 3.91 -21.20 11.07
C ARG A 180 2.73 -21.43 10.13
N LYS A 181 1.54 -21.67 10.67
CA LYS A 181 0.31 -21.97 9.89
C LYS A 181 -0.52 -20.72 9.58
N ARG A 182 -0.23 -19.58 10.23
CA ARG A 182 -1.08 -18.37 10.17
C ARG A 182 -1.13 -17.71 8.80
N GLU A 183 0.00 -17.60 8.09
CA GLU A 183 -0.01 -17.05 6.72
C GLU A 183 -0.85 -17.92 5.78
N ALA A 184 -0.70 -19.25 5.84
CA ALA A 184 -1.49 -20.18 5.03
C ALA A 184 -2.98 -20.13 5.36
N ALA A 185 -3.34 -20.05 6.65
CA ALA A 185 -4.73 -19.87 7.06
C ALA A 185 -5.33 -18.56 6.54
N ALA A 186 -4.56 -17.46 6.58
CA ALA A 186 -5.02 -16.18 6.04
C ALA A 186 -5.22 -16.21 4.51
N GLN A 187 -4.42 -16.99 3.78
CA GLN A 187 -4.60 -17.24 2.35
C GLN A 187 -5.82 -18.12 2.08
N GLY A 188 -6.00 -19.21 2.83
CA GLY A 188 -7.16 -20.09 2.71
C GLY A 188 -8.47 -19.35 2.96
N ALA A 189 -8.51 -18.50 3.99
CA ALA A 189 -9.71 -17.73 4.37
C ALA A 189 -10.25 -16.79 3.29
N ARG A 190 -9.44 -16.36 2.33
CA ARG A 190 -9.88 -15.48 1.23
C ARG A 190 -10.02 -16.20 -0.11
N ALA A 191 -9.64 -17.47 -0.21
CA ALA A 191 -9.53 -18.19 -1.48
C ALA A 191 -10.89 -18.34 -2.20
N ASP A 192 -11.94 -18.71 -1.46
CA ASP A 192 -13.27 -18.89 -2.04
C ASP A 192 -13.87 -17.55 -2.49
N LEU A 193 -13.68 -16.49 -1.69
CA LEU A 193 -14.11 -15.14 -2.03
C LEU A 193 -13.41 -14.64 -3.30
N VAL A 194 -12.09 -14.80 -3.38
CA VAL A 194 -11.30 -14.42 -4.56
C VAL A 194 -11.74 -15.22 -5.79
N THR A 195 -12.02 -16.51 -5.64
CA THR A 195 -12.56 -17.35 -6.72
C THR A 195 -13.90 -16.81 -7.24
N ARG A 196 -14.83 -16.43 -6.36
CA ARG A 196 -16.11 -15.83 -6.75
C ARG A 196 -15.95 -14.48 -7.45
N ILE A 197 -15.02 -13.64 -6.99
CA ILE A 197 -14.71 -12.35 -7.63
C ILE A 197 -14.19 -12.56 -9.06
N VAL A 198 -13.22 -13.46 -9.24
CA VAL A 198 -12.64 -13.77 -10.56
C VAL A 198 -13.69 -14.37 -11.49
N ASN A 199 -14.51 -15.30 -11.00
CA ASN A 199 -15.59 -15.91 -11.80
C ASN A 199 -16.68 -14.89 -12.20
N SER A 200 -16.80 -13.79 -11.46
CA SER A 200 -17.70 -12.68 -11.80
C SER A 200 -17.11 -11.72 -12.84
N GLY A 201 -15.90 -12.01 -13.34
CA GLY A 201 -15.23 -11.21 -14.37
C GLY A 201 -14.62 -9.90 -13.88
N ILE A 202 -14.48 -9.71 -12.56
CA ILE A 202 -13.95 -8.48 -11.97
C ILE A 202 -12.41 -8.49 -12.03
N GLY A 203 -11.83 -7.44 -12.62
CA GLY A 203 -10.38 -7.31 -12.80
C GLY A 203 -9.62 -6.93 -11.52
N ILE A 204 -9.32 -7.89 -10.65
CA ILE A 204 -8.41 -7.71 -9.49
C ILE A 204 -7.03 -8.32 -9.74
N ASP A 205 -6.00 -7.75 -9.13
CA ASP A 205 -4.70 -8.41 -8.98
C ASP A 205 -4.81 -9.49 -7.88
N VAL A 206 -4.90 -10.74 -8.32
CA VAL A 206 -5.02 -11.91 -7.45
C VAL A 206 -3.75 -12.11 -6.60
N ASP A 207 -2.56 -11.86 -7.16
CA ASP A 207 -1.30 -12.04 -6.44
C ASP A 207 -1.15 -11.02 -5.31
N VAL A 208 -1.59 -9.77 -5.53
CA VAL A 208 -1.72 -8.75 -4.48
C VAL A 208 -2.63 -9.23 -3.37
N THR A 209 -3.85 -9.64 -3.74
CA THR A 209 -4.91 -9.99 -2.80
C THR A 209 -4.54 -11.23 -1.99
N MET A 210 -3.89 -12.20 -2.63
CA MET A 210 -3.51 -13.48 -2.03
C MET A 210 -2.22 -13.46 -1.22
N ASP A 211 -1.42 -12.38 -1.23
CA ASP A 211 -0.18 -12.32 -0.44
C ASP A 211 -0.37 -11.61 0.92
N PRO A 212 -0.31 -12.33 2.06
CA PRO A 212 -0.36 -11.71 3.38
C PRO A 212 0.79 -10.73 3.66
N ARG A 213 1.89 -10.83 2.91
CA ARG A 213 3.07 -9.96 3.09
C ARG A 213 3.05 -8.75 2.17
N ARG A 214 1.96 -8.54 1.43
CA ARG A 214 1.85 -7.43 0.48
C ARG A 214 2.01 -6.08 1.17
N ILE A 215 2.57 -5.14 0.43
CA ILE A 215 2.57 -3.72 0.81
C ILE A 215 1.68 -2.96 -0.18
N LEU A 216 0.89 -2.03 0.33
CA LEU A 216 0.06 -1.15 -0.48
C LEU A 216 0.43 0.30 -0.26
N ARG A 217 0.15 1.14 -1.26
CA ARG A 217 0.39 2.58 -1.15
C ARG A 217 -0.51 3.14 -0.05
N LEU A 218 0.09 3.98 0.80
CA LEU A 218 -0.64 4.59 1.90
C LEU A 218 -1.56 5.71 1.37
N PRO A 219 -2.89 5.67 1.63
CA PRO A 219 -3.78 6.79 1.40
C PRO A 219 -3.29 8.08 2.08
N GLY A 220 -3.51 9.22 1.45
CA GLY A 220 -2.99 10.52 1.89
C GLY A 220 -1.55 10.80 1.45
N THR A 221 -0.97 9.96 0.58
CA THR A 221 0.42 10.12 0.10
C THR A 221 0.52 10.28 -1.40
N VAL A 222 1.67 10.72 -1.89
CA VAL A 222 1.87 11.06 -3.31
C VAL A 222 2.44 9.87 -4.07
N HIS A 223 1.97 9.66 -5.29
CA HIS A 223 2.55 8.69 -6.19
C HIS A 223 3.73 9.29 -6.97
N GLY A 224 4.94 8.78 -6.75
CA GLY A 224 6.17 9.34 -7.31
C GLY A 224 6.21 9.52 -8.83
N LYS A 225 5.62 8.64 -9.64
CA LYS A 225 5.70 8.79 -11.12
C LYS A 225 4.73 9.83 -11.67
N THR A 226 3.44 9.66 -11.37
CA THR A 226 2.34 10.52 -11.80
C THR A 226 2.23 11.81 -11.00
N PHE A 227 2.79 11.87 -9.79
CA PHE A 227 2.64 12.98 -8.83
C PHE A 227 1.18 13.28 -8.43
N ASN A 228 0.29 12.32 -8.65
CA ASN A 228 -1.07 12.37 -8.16
C ASN A 228 -1.13 11.95 -6.69
N ILE A 229 -2.15 12.44 -6.00
CA ILE A 229 -2.44 12.08 -4.61
C ILE A 229 -3.16 10.73 -4.59
N CYS A 230 -2.70 9.81 -3.75
CA CYS A 230 -3.43 8.61 -3.38
C CYS A 230 -4.44 8.99 -2.30
N GLU A 231 -5.73 8.85 -2.60
CA GLU A 231 -6.80 9.40 -1.75
C GLU A 231 -7.99 8.45 -1.67
N PHE A 232 -8.71 8.53 -0.55
CA PHE A 232 -10.02 7.91 -0.44
C PHE A 232 -10.99 8.55 -1.43
N VAL A 233 -11.86 7.71 -2.01
CA VAL A 233 -12.87 8.12 -2.96
C VAL A 233 -14.21 7.67 -2.42
N ASP A 234 -15.17 8.60 -2.35
CA ASP A 234 -16.55 8.24 -2.05
C ASP A 234 -17.10 7.37 -3.19
N PRO A 235 -17.58 6.13 -2.91
CA PRO A 235 -18.19 5.28 -3.93
C PRO A 235 -19.32 5.96 -4.73
N ALA A 236 -20.08 6.87 -4.12
CA ALA A 236 -21.13 7.62 -4.79
C ALA A 236 -20.57 8.61 -5.84
N GLY A 237 -19.38 9.16 -5.59
CA GLY A 237 -18.69 10.10 -6.47
C GLY A 237 -17.76 9.46 -7.51
N LEU A 238 -17.66 8.14 -7.55
CA LEU A 238 -16.62 7.44 -8.32
C LEU A 238 -16.62 7.76 -9.83
N GLU A 239 -17.79 7.91 -10.46
CA GLU A 239 -17.85 8.23 -11.91
C GLU A 239 -17.23 9.60 -12.22
N ALA A 240 -17.58 10.59 -11.40
CA ALA A 240 -17.10 11.96 -11.52
C ALA A 240 -15.67 12.14 -11.00
N PHE A 241 -15.11 11.17 -10.27
CA PHE A 241 -13.78 11.27 -9.70
C PHE A 241 -12.73 11.62 -10.74
N ARG A 242 -11.87 12.59 -10.40
CA ARG A 242 -10.70 13.00 -11.18
C ARG A 242 -9.48 13.05 -10.26
N PRO A 243 -8.36 12.40 -10.62
CA PRO A 243 -7.14 12.44 -9.82
C PRO A 243 -6.64 13.86 -9.55
N ARG A 244 -6.32 14.17 -8.29
CA ARG A 244 -5.65 15.41 -7.94
C ARG A 244 -4.14 15.29 -8.14
N HIS A 245 -3.55 16.26 -8.83
CA HIS A 245 -2.12 16.32 -9.14
C HIS A 245 -1.43 17.40 -8.32
N LEU A 246 -0.22 17.12 -7.82
CA LEU A 246 0.61 18.14 -7.18
C LEU A 246 1.38 18.98 -8.20
N PRO A 247 1.49 20.30 -8.05
CA PRO A 247 2.32 21.12 -8.92
C PRO A 247 3.80 20.72 -8.79
N GLN A 248 4.53 20.68 -9.92
CA GLN A 248 5.93 20.27 -10.00
C GLN A 248 6.89 21.39 -10.36
#